data_AF-A0A3Q0RTL0-F1
#
_entry.id   AF-A0A3Q0RTL0-F1
#
_cell.length_a   1.000
_cell.length_b   1.000
_cell.length_c   1.000
_cell.angle_alpha   90.00
_cell.angle_beta   90.00
_cell.angle_gamma   90.00
#
_symmetry.space_group_name_H-M   'P 1'
#
loop_
_entity.id
_entity.type
_entity.pdbx_description
1 polymer ?
#
loop_
_entity_poly.entity_id
_entity_poly.type
_entity_poly.pdbx_seq_one_letter_code
_entity_poly.pdbx_strand_id
1 'polypeptide(L)'
;MSQTPQATRDDLRGQNQRYSGRTSVRSDALDSGDFSLTLRNPQLTDSGSYTCSITDRRGEQRLRDIHLQVKGQLLFLATILILALVFWMKMLLSFTAQSRRLSLDEPHVALELRVADP
;
A
#
# COMPACT_ATOMS: atom_id res chain seq x y z
N MET A 1 6.60 6.13 48.20
CA MET A 1 7.41 5.09 47.54
C MET A 1 6.46 4.11 46.87
N SER A 2 5.88 4.45 45.71
CA SER A 2 4.96 3.56 45.00
C SER A 2 5.77 2.56 44.17
N GLN A 3 5.80 1.32 44.62
CA GLN A 3 6.41 0.22 43.87
C GLN A 3 5.48 -0.12 42.69
N THR A 4 5.96 0.10 41.47
CA THR A 4 5.35 -0.41 40.24
C THR A 4 5.37 -1.96 40.29
N PRO A 5 4.29 -2.66 39.92
CA PRO A 5 4.31 -4.12 39.82
C PRO A 5 5.40 -4.55 38.83
N GLN A 6 6.20 -5.54 39.21
CA GLN A 6 7.27 -6.06 38.37
C GLN A 6 6.69 -6.55 37.04
N ALA A 7 7.00 -5.83 35.96
CA ALA A 7 6.82 -6.36 34.62
C ALA A 7 7.68 -7.63 34.51
N THR A 8 7.05 -8.79 34.36
CA THR A 8 7.74 -10.02 33.98
C THR A 8 8.52 -9.71 32.71
N ARG A 9 9.85 -9.69 32.80
CA ARG A 9 10.71 -9.34 31.68
C ARG A 9 10.74 -10.54 30.73
N ASP A 10 10.08 -10.41 29.59
CA ASP A 10 10.12 -11.42 28.52
C ASP A 10 11.58 -11.75 28.17
N ASP A 11 11.88 -13.05 28.02
CA ASP A 11 13.18 -13.49 27.54
C ASP A 11 13.26 -13.32 26.02
N LEU A 12 13.87 -12.23 25.58
CA LEU A 12 14.01 -11.88 24.16
C LEU A 12 15.32 -12.38 23.54
N ARG A 13 16.14 -13.19 24.24
CA ARG A 13 17.46 -13.62 23.73
C ARG A 13 17.39 -14.40 22.42
N GLY A 14 16.29 -15.12 22.19
CA GLY A 14 16.04 -15.87 20.94
C GLY A 14 15.19 -15.11 19.91
N GLN A 15 14.87 -13.83 20.16
CA GLN A 15 14.00 -13.07 19.27
C GLN A 15 14.72 -12.77 17.94
N ASN A 16 13.97 -12.90 16.84
CA ASN A 16 14.45 -12.45 15.53
C ASN A 16 14.72 -10.94 15.55
N GLN A 17 15.94 -10.54 15.19
CA GLN A 17 16.42 -9.16 15.24
C GLN A 17 15.55 -8.18 14.44
N ARG A 18 14.87 -8.65 13.38
CA ARG A 18 13.93 -7.84 12.59
C ARG A 18 12.79 -7.25 13.42
N TYR A 19 12.42 -7.92 14.52
CA TYR A 19 11.31 -7.56 15.40
C TYR A 19 11.76 -6.95 16.73
N SER A 20 13.08 -6.83 16.94
CA SER A 20 13.67 -6.23 18.14
C SER A 20 13.19 -4.80 18.35
N GLY A 21 12.68 -4.50 19.56
CA GLY A 21 12.11 -3.19 19.90
C GLY A 21 10.82 -2.82 19.17
N ARG A 22 10.34 -3.68 18.27
CA ARG A 22 9.13 -3.46 17.47
C ARG A 22 7.96 -4.32 17.94
N THR A 23 8.18 -5.28 18.84
CA THR A 23 7.12 -6.15 19.33
C THR A 23 6.93 -6.00 20.83
N SER A 24 5.69 -6.15 21.29
CA SER A 24 5.36 -6.16 22.72
C SER A 24 4.11 -6.97 22.98
N VAL A 25 4.10 -7.71 24.09
CA VAL A 25 2.92 -8.33 24.69
C VAL A 25 2.51 -7.51 25.92
N ARG A 26 1.25 -7.62 26.34
CA ARG A 26 0.77 -6.96 27.55
C ARG A 26 1.49 -7.48 28.79
N SER A 27 1.85 -6.60 29.71
CA SER A 27 2.50 -6.99 30.97
C SER A 27 1.60 -7.83 31.88
N ASP A 28 0.27 -7.71 31.72
CA ASP A 28 -0.76 -8.43 32.45
C ASP A 28 -1.35 -9.60 31.63
N ALA A 29 -0.64 -10.10 30.61
CA ALA A 29 -1.14 -11.17 29.74
C ALA A 29 -1.49 -12.45 30.49
N LEU A 30 -0.75 -12.79 31.55
CA LEU A 30 -1.03 -13.98 32.38
C LEU A 30 -2.30 -13.82 33.21
N ASP A 31 -2.56 -12.62 33.73
CA ASP A 31 -3.74 -12.35 34.55
C ASP A 31 -5.00 -12.16 33.70
N SER A 32 -4.86 -11.50 32.55
CA SER A 32 -5.96 -11.20 31.62
C SER A 32 -6.28 -12.34 30.66
N GLY A 33 -5.34 -13.27 30.44
CA GLY A 33 -5.42 -14.29 29.39
C GLY A 33 -5.24 -13.74 27.97
N ASP A 34 -4.91 -12.46 27.82
CA ASP A 34 -4.73 -11.79 26.53
C ASP A 34 -3.25 -11.77 26.12
N PHE A 35 -2.86 -12.79 25.36
CA PHE A 35 -1.50 -12.96 24.82
C PHE A 35 -1.30 -12.28 23.46
N SER A 36 -2.08 -11.24 23.14
CA SER A 36 -1.95 -10.53 21.87
C SER A 36 -0.57 -9.90 21.70
N LEU A 37 0.03 -10.10 20.53
CA LEU A 37 1.30 -9.47 20.15
C LEU A 37 1.04 -8.20 19.33
N THR A 38 1.62 -7.09 19.77
CA THR A 38 1.59 -5.83 19.03
C THR A 38 2.87 -5.69 18.21
N LEU A 39 2.74 -5.39 16.90
CA LEU A 39 3.86 -5.02 16.01
C LEU A 39 3.83 -3.51 15.72
N ARG A 40 4.88 -2.81 16.14
CA ARG A 40 5.11 -1.37 15.99
C ARG A 40 5.85 -1.07 14.68
N ASN A 41 5.44 0.02 14.05
CA ASN A 41 5.96 0.49 12.76
C ASN A 41 6.01 -0.64 11.69
N PRO A 42 4.86 -1.18 11.27
CA PRO A 42 4.81 -2.26 10.27
C PRO A 42 5.44 -1.82 8.95
N GLN A 43 6.21 -2.70 8.35
CA GLN A 43 6.85 -2.50 7.06
C GLN A 43 6.24 -3.44 6.02
N LEU A 44 6.29 -3.06 4.74
CA LEU A 44 5.82 -3.91 3.63
C LEU A 44 6.34 -5.34 3.72
N THR A 45 7.60 -5.46 4.12
CA THR A 45 8.32 -6.72 4.22
C THR A 45 7.89 -7.59 5.42
N ASP A 46 7.11 -7.05 6.36
CA ASP A 46 6.50 -7.83 7.44
C ASP A 46 5.25 -8.59 6.97
N SER A 47 4.77 -8.37 5.74
CA SER A 47 3.69 -9.17 5.18
C SER A 47 4.08 -10.64 5.12
N GLY A 48 3.17 -11.54 5.51
CA GLY A 48 3.45 -12.97 5.53
C GLY A 48 2.49 -13.75 6.41
N SER A 49 2.76 -15.04 6.54
CA SER A 49 2.03 -15.94 7.42
C SER A 49 2.70 -16.00 8.79
N TYR A 50 1.91 -15.73 9.82
CA TYR A 50 2.31 -15.77 11.22
C TYR A 50 1.57 -16.90 11.89
N THR A 51 2.27 -17.58 12.79
CA THR A 51 1.69 -18.64 13.60
C THR A 51 1.79 -18.23 15.06
N CYS A 52 0.66 -18.33 15.76
CA CYS A 52 0.60 -18.32 17.21
C CYS A 52 0.71 -19.77 17.70
N SER A 53 1.68 -20.04 18.56
CA SER A 53 1.85 -21.32 19.24
C SER A 53 2.18 -21.10 20.72
N ILE A 54 1.87 -22.10 21.53
CA ILE A 54 2.25 -22.17 22.93
C ILE A 54 3.14 -23.40 23.13
N THR A 55 4.22 -23.23 23.89
CA THR A 55 5.17 -24.32 24.16
C THR A 55 5.24 -24.57 25.66
N ASP A 56 5.02 -25.82 26.07
CA ASP A 56 5.18 -26.28 27.44
C ASP A 56 6.10 -27.52 27.49
N ARG A 57 6.15 -28.21 28.65
CA ARG A 57 6.96 -29.43 28.82
C ARG A 57 6.48 -30.61 27.97
N ARG A 58 5.24 -30.59 27.48
CA ARG A 58 4.62 -31.63 26.66
C ARG A 58 4.85 -31.40 25.16
N GLY A 59 5.27 -30.20 24.78
CA GLY A 59 5.66 -29.85 23.42
C GLY A 59 5.11 -28.50 22.99
N GLU A 60 5.16 -28.25 21.68
CA GLU A 60 4.58 -27.07 21.04
C GLU A 60 3.17 -27.39 20.53
N GLN A 61 2.20 -26.52 20.85
CA GLN A 61 0.85 -26.56 20.33
C GLN A 61 0.58 -25.33 19.47
N ARG A 62 0.23 -25.55 18.20
CA ARG A 62 -0.20 -24.50 17.27
C ARG A 62 -1.62 -24.05 17.61
N LEU A 63 -1.82 -22.75 17.83
CA LEU A 63 -3.10 -22.17 18.21
C LEU A 63 -3.82 -21.54 17.01
N ARG A 64 -3.12 -20.70 16.23
CA ARG A 64 -3.74 -19.95 15.13
C ARG A 64 -2.74 -19.56 14.06
N ASP A 65 -3.21 -19.55 12.83
CA ASP A 65 -2.51 -18.94 11.70
C ASP A 65 -3.17 -17.65 11.26
N ILE A 66 -2.33 -16.65 11.02
CA ILE A 66 -2.71 -15.29 10.70
C ILE A 66 -1.95 -14.89 9.45
N HIS A 67 -2.66 -14.40 8.42
CA HIS A 67 -2.03 -13.81 7.26
C HIS A 67 -2.02 -12.28 7.41
N LEU A 68 -0.83 -11.71 7.59
CA LEU A 68 -0.63 -10.27 7.70
C LEU A 68 -0.29 -9.70 6.33
N GLN A 69 -1.05 -8.71 5.86
CA GLN A 69 -0.77 -7.98 4.63
C GLN A 69 -0.59 -6.49 4.92
N VAL A 70 0.64 -5.99 4.79
CA VAL A 70 0.98 -4.57 4.92
C VAL A 70 0.94 -3.94 3.53
N LYS A 71 0.14 -2.89 3.35
CA LYS A 71 0.00 -2.17 2.08
C LYS A 71 0.76 -0.84 2.14
N GLY A 72 1.41 -0.47 1.04
CA GLY A 72 2.26 0.72 0.95
C GLY A 72 1.56 1.89 0.26
N GLN A 73 1.84 3.10 0.74
CA GLN A 73 1.20 4.33 0.24
C GLN A 73 1.80 4.82 -1.09
N LEU A 74 3.10 4.60 -1.33
CA LEU A 74 3.79 5.06 -2.55
C LEU A 74 3.22 4.43 -3.82
N LEU A 75 2.92 3.13 -3.81
CA LEU A 75 2.31 2.44 -4.95
C LEU A 75 0.91 3.01 -5.26
N PHE A 76 0.17 3.40 -4.23
CA PHE A 76 -1.16 4.01 -4.38
C PHE A 76 -1.09 5.41 -5.00
N LEU A 77 -0.08 6.20 -4.67
CA LEU A 77 0.10 7.54 -5.27
C LEU A 77 0.60 7.44 -6.72
N ALA A 78 1.54 6.52 -6.98
CA ALA A 78 2.06 6.29 -8.33
C ALA A 78 0.95 5.87 -9.30
N THR A 79 0.02 5.00 -8.90
CA THR A 79 -1.11 4.58 -9.75
C THR A 79 -2.03 5.76 -10.09
N ILE A 80 -2.36 6.62 -9.12
CA ILE A 80 -3.17 7.82 -9.34
C ILE A 80 -2.49 8.77 -10.33
N LEU A 81 -1.18 9.00 -10.16
CA LEU A 81 -0.41 9.84 -11.08
C LEU A 81 -0.38 9.27 -12.50
N ILE A 82 -0.16 7.98 -12.66
CA ILE A 82 -0.18 7.33 -13.97
C ILE A 82 -1.56 7.46 -14.62
N LEU A 83 -2.64 7.22 -13.88
CA LEU A 83 -4.01 7.37 -14.40
C LEU A 83 -4.31 8.82 -14.80
N ALA A 84 -3.86 9.79 -13.99
CA ALA A 84 -3.99 11.21 -14.31
C ALA A 84 -3.19 11.57 -15.57
N LEU A 85 -1.96 11.07 -15.72
CA LEU A 85 -1.14 11.28 -16.92
C LEU A 85 -1.78 10.64 -18.16
N VAL A 86 -2.28 9.41 -18.07
CA VAL A 86 -2.99 8.73 -19.16
C VAL A 86 -4.24 9.51 -19.55
N PHE A 87 -5.01 9.99 -18.57
CA PHE A 87 -6.19 10.80 -18.80
C PHE A 87 -5.84 12.13 -19.47
N TRP A 88 -4.80 12.83 -18.97
CA TRP A 88 -4.28 14.06 -19.56
C TRP A 88 -3.83 13.86 -21.01
N MET A 89 -3.09 12.79 -21.28
CA MET A 89 -2.63 12.46 -22.62
C MET A 89 -3.81 12.17 -23.55
N LYS A 90 -4.84 11.44 -23.09
CA LYS A 90 -6.07 11.23 -23.86
C LYS A 90 -6.81 12.53 -24.13
N MET A 91 -6.97 13.39 -23.13
CA MET A 91 -7.61 14.70 -23.29
C MET A 91 -6.85 15.59 -24.29
N LEU A 92 -5.51 15.60 -24.23
CA LEU A 92 -4.67 16.35 -25.16
C LEU A 92 -4.75 15.80 -26.59
N LEU A 93 -4.71 14.48 -26.78
CA LEU A 93 -4.90 13.86 -28.09
C LEU A 93 -6.28 14.19 -28.67
N SER A 94 -7.35 14.10 -27.87
CA SER A 94 -8.71 14.47 -28.30
C SER A 94 -8.81 15.95 -28.66
N PHE A 95 -8.22 16.84 -27.86
CA PHE A 95 -8.22 18.28 -28.12
C PHE A 95 -7.47 18.61 -29.42
N THR A 96 -6.29 18.02 -29.64
CA THR A 96 -5.51 18.21 -30.89
C THR A 96 -6.12 17.52 -32.12
N ALA A 97 -6.90 16.45 -31.93
CA ALA A 97 -7.65 15.81 -33.00
C ALA A 97 -8.91 16.62 -33.36
N GLN A 98 -9.59 17.17 -32.36
CA GLN A 98 -10.76 18.03 -32.52
C GLN A 98 -10.41 19.36 -33.18
N SER A 99 -9.30 20.00 -32.77
CA SER A 99 -8.82 21.22 -33.40
C SER A 99 -8.41 20.99 -34.87
N ARG A 100 -7.74 19.85 -35.17
CA ARG A 100 -7.43 19.45 -36.55
C ARG A 100 -8.67 19.17 -37.41
N ARG A 101 -9.74 18.60 -36.84
CA ARG A 101 -11.03 18.43 -37.55
C ARG A 101 -11.71 19.77 -37.82
N LEU A 102 -11.69 20.70 -36.86
CA LEU A 102 -12.26 22.05 -37.02
C LEU A 102 -11.52 22.91 -38.05
N SER A 103 -10.22 22.66 -38.29
CA SER A 103 -9.44 23.36 -39.32
C SER A 103 -9.61 22.82 -40.74
N LEU A 104 -10.28 21.67 -40.92
CA LEU A 104 -10.51 21.05 -42.24
C LEU A 104 -11.90 21.35 -42.83
N ASP A 105 -12.75 22.05 -42.09
CA ASP A 105 -14.11 22.43 -42.52
C ASP A 105 -14.19 23.92 -42.87
N GLU A 106 -13.27 24.40 -43.70
CA GLU A 106 -13.35 25.72 -44.37
C GLU A 106 -13.65 25.48 -45.86
N PRO A 107 -14.94 25.47 -46.29
CA PRO A 107 -15.31 25.20 -47.68
C PRO A 107 -15.68 26.46 -48.47
N HIS A 108 -14.94 27.58 -48.36
CA HIS A 108 -15.37 28.85 -48.97
C HIS A 108 -14.38 29.60 -49.89
N VAL A 109 -13.26 29.02 -50.31
CA VAL A 109 -12.33 29.68 -51.28
C VAL A 109 -11.91 28.79 -52.46
N ALA A 110 -12.78 27.89 -52.92
CA ALA A 110 -12.54 27.07 -54.13
C ALA A 110 -13.33 27.56 -55.37
N LEU A 111 -13.60 28.86 -55.46
CA LEU A 111 -14.28 29.49 -56.59
C LEU A 111 -13.38 30.59 -57.19
N GLU A 112 -13.36 30.63 -58.52
CA GLU A 112 -12.61 31.53 -59.41
C GLU A 112 -11.11 31.25 -59.62
N LEU A 113 -10.80 30.37 -60.58
CA LEU A 113 -9.81 30.63 -61.64
C LEU A 113 -9.91 29.53 -62.72
N ARG A 114 -11.03 29.52 -63.46
CA ARG A 114 -11.02 29.04 -64.85
C ARG A 114 -11.10 30.29 -65.73
N VAL A 115 -9.93 30.78 -66.11
CA VAL A 115 -9.76 31.83 -67.12
C VAL A 115 -10.36 31.30 -68.43
N ALA A 116 -11.39 31.99 -68.90
CA ALA A 116 -11.96 31.84 -70.23
C ALA A 116 -11.01 32.45 -71.29
N ASP A 117 -11.10 31.89 -72.50
CA ASP A 117 -10.31 32.14 -73.71
C ASP A 117 -10.20 33.64 -74.14
N PRO A 118 -9.31 33.95 -75.10
CA PRO A 118 -9.65 33.72 -76.52
C PRO A 118 -8.69 32.82 -77.31
#